data_AF-A0AAP7CBM4-F1
#
_entry.id   AF-A0AAP7CBM4-F1
#
_cell.length_a   1.000
_cell.length_b   1.000
_cell.length_c   1.000
_cell.angle_alpha   90.00
_cell.angle_beta   90.00
_cell.angle_gamma   90.00
#
_symmetry.space_group_name_H-M   'P 1'
#
loop_
_entity.id
_entity.type
_entity.pdbx_description
1 polymer ?
#
loop_
_entity_poly.entity_id
_entity_poly.type
_entity_poly.pdbx_seq_one_letter_code
_entity_poly.pdbx_strand_id
1 'polypeptide(L)'
;LDVRLSTGAVGVCWDNAVAESMFSTLKLHLLYEKKQFASKFDARYEVGHWIEAYYNRRRIHSTTGLIPAEAMRQFKTRCADTHAAAA
;
A
#
# COMPACT_ATOMS: atom_id res chain seq x y z
N LEU A 1 10.00 -22.75 0.85
CA LEU A 1 8.81 -21.88 0.78
C LEU A 1 8.47 -21.73 -0.70
N ASP A 2 7.43 -22.43 -1.14
CA ASP A 2 6.95 -22.36 -2.53
C ASP A 2 6.16 -21.06 -2.70
N VAL A 3 6.82 -20.02 -3.18
CA VAL A 3 6.20 -18.71 -3.41
C VAL A 3 5.85 -18.61 -4.88
N ARG A 4 4.55 -18.65 -5.19
CA ARG A 4 4.06 -18.39 -6.53
C ARG A 4 4.31 -16.93 -6.88
N LEU A 5 5.14 -16.69 -7.88
CA LEU A 5 5.39 -15.35 -8.40
C LEU A 5 4.09 -14.82 -9.06
N SER A 6 3.70 -13.61 -8.68
CA SER A 6 2.62 -12.89 -9.35
C SER A 6 3.21 -12.19 -10.57
N THR A 7 3.08 -12.81 -11.73
CA THR A 7 3.39 -12.18 -13.02
C THR A 7 2.09 -11.85 -13.74
N GLY A 8 1.79 -10.56 -13.93
CA GLY A 8 0.75 -10.13 -14.85
C GLY A 8 1.05 -10.56 -16.30
N ALA A 9 0.03 -10.48 -17.17
CA ALA A 9 0.24 -10.68 -18.60
C ALA A 9 1.16 -9.57 -19.15
N VAL A 10 1.98 -9.89 -20.16
CA VAL A 10 2.87 -8.91 -20.79
C VAL A 10 2.03 -7.74 -21.34
N GLY A 11 2.39 -6.51 -20.95
CA GLY A 11 1.68 -5.29 -21.33
C GLY A 11 0.50 -4.91 -20.42
N VAL A 12 0.26 -5.67 -19.35
CA VAL A 12 -0.79 -5.38 -18.36
C VAL A 12 -0.14 -4.86 -17.07
N CYS A 13 -0.40 -3.58 -16.73
CA CYS A 13 0.25 -2.92 -15.59
C CYS A 13 -0.56 -2.97 -14.28
N TRP A 14 -1.68 -3.70 -14.23
CA TRP A 14 -2.58 -3.67 -13.08
C TRP A 14 -1.93 -4.12 -11.76
N ASP A 15 -0.99 -5.07 -11.83
CA ASP A 15 -0.23 -5.55 -10.69
C ASP A 15 0.73 -4.47 -10.14
N ASN A 16 1.35 -3.68 -11.02
CA ASN A 16 2.26 -2.60 -10.63
C ASN A 16 1.56 -1.27 -10.33
N ALA A 17 0.42 -0.99 -10.96
CA ALA A 17 -0.26 0.32 -10.90
C ALA A 17 -0.57 0.77 -9.46
N VAL A 18 -0.91 -0.19 -8.57
CA VAL A 18 -1.17 0.09 -7.15
C VAL A 18 0.11 0.53 -6.43
N ALA A 19 1.22 -0.16 -6.69
CA ALA A 19 2.53 0.19 -6.14
C ALA A 19 3.00 1.55 -6.68
N GLU A 20 2.86 1.80 -7.98
CA GLU A 20 3.20 3.08 -8.61
C GLU A 20 2.41 4.26 -8.00
N SER A 21 1.11 4.09 -7.77
CA SER A 21 0.28 5.11 -7.10
C SER A 21 0.75 5.42 -5.67
N MET A 22 1.10 4.38 -4.92
CA MET A 22 1.64 4.53 -3.57
C MET A 22 2.98 5.30 -3.59
N PHE A 23 3.93 4.88 -4.43
CA PHE A 23 5.23 5.52 -4.55
C PHE A 23 5.13 6.97 -5.03
N SER A 24 4.22 7.28 -5.95
CA SER A 24 3.96 8.65 -6.39
C SER A 24 3.53 9.54 -5.21
N THR A 25 2.60 9.04 -4.38
CA THR A 25 2.11 9.78 -3.21
C THR A 25 3.19 9.95 -2.14
N LEU A 26 3.98 8.90 -1.89
CA LEU A 26 5.10 8.95 -0.94
C LEU A 26 6.12 10.02 -1.36
N LYS A 27 6.48 10.07 -2.64
CA LYS A 27 7.41 11.07 -3.16
C LYS A 27 6.85 12.47 -2.96
N LEU A 28 5.58 12.70 -3.32
CA LEU A 28 4.92 14.00 -3.17
C LEU A 28 4.92 14.50 -1.73
N HIS A 29 4.54 13.66 -0.78
CA HIS A 29 4.46 14.08 0.63
C HIS A 29 5.82 14.13 1.32
N LEU A 30 6.66 13.13 1.11
CA LEU A 30 7.89 12.98 1.88
C LEU A 30 9.09 13.65 1.21
N LEU A 31 9.26 13.48 -0.10
CA LEU A 31 10.49 13.91 -0.80
C LEU A 31 10.40 15.32 -1.39
N TYR A 32 9.20 15.79 -1.76
CA TYR A 32 9.05 17.19 -2.17
C TYR A 32 9.07 18.13 -0.96
N GLU A 33 8.52 17.73 0.18
CA GLU A 33 8.59 18.52 1.42
C GLU A 33 9.96 18.40 2.11
N LYS A 34 10.54 17.19 2.18
CA LYS A 34 11.92 16.98 2.68
C LYS A 34 12.88 16.65 1.53
N LYS A 35 13.65 17.64 1.10
CA LYS A 35 14.63 17.51 0.00
C LYS A 35 15.75 16.49 0.29
N GLN A 36 16.11 16.27 1.56
CA GLN A 36 17.17 15.35 1.97
C GLN A 36 16.91 14.80 3.39
N PHE A 37 17.35 13.57 3.65
CA PHE A 37 17.40 12.98 4.99
C PHE A 37 18.80 13.12 5.58
N ALA A 38 18.90 13.37 6.88
CA ALA A 38 20.19 13.47 7.57
C ALA A 38 20.90 12.10 7.67
N SER A 39 20.13 11.01 7.76
CA SER A 39 20.68 9.65 7.81
C SER A 39 19.72 8.61 7.20
N LYS A 40 20.26 7.39 6.95
CA LYS A 40 19.42 6.23 6.55
C LYS A 40 18.41 5.85 7.64
N PHE A 41 18.74 6.08 8.91
CA PHE A 41 17.83 5.82 10.02
C PHE A 41 16.64 6.77 9.97
N ASP A 42 16.89 8.07 9.78
CA ASP A 42 15.84 9.07 9.68
C ASP A 42 14.93 8.79 8.48
N ALA A 43 15.51 8.42 7.33
CA ALA A 43 14.73 8.04 6.16
C ALA A 43 13.79 6.86 6.45
N ARG A 44 14.26 5.83 7.15
CA ARG A 44 13.44 4.67 7.54
C ARG A 44 12.33 5.06 8.52
N TYR A 45 12.65 5.88 9.52
CA TYR A 45 11.70 6.35 10.51
C TYR A 45 10.59 7.18 9.86
N GLU A 46 10.96 8.16 9.02
CA GLU A 46 10.03 9.04 8.33
C GLU A 46 9.13 8.29 7.36
N VAL A 47 9.68 7.35 6.58
CA VAL A 47 8.89 6.48 5.69
C VAL A 47 7.94 5.60 6.50
N GLY A 48 8.41 4.95 7.58
CA GLY A 48 7.58 4.12 8.43
C GLY A 48 6.46 4.92 9.11
N HIS A 49 6.78 6.10 9.61
CA HIS A 49 5.81 7.03 10.18
C HIS A 49 4.77 7.45 9.15
N TRP A 50 5.19 7.81 7.93
CA TRP A 50 4.26 8.16 6.85
C TRP A 50 3.33 7.00 6.49
N ILE A 51 3.84 5.76 6.42
CA ILE A 51 3.04 4.56 6.15
C ILE A 51 1.97 4.37 7.24
N GLU A 52 2.37 4.37 8.50
CA GLU A 52 1.51 3.99 9.62
C GLU A 52 0.57 5.12 10.08
N ALA A 53 1.06 6.36 10.11
CA ALA A 53 0.31 7.48 10.65
C ALA A 53 -0.56 8.17 9.58
N TYR A 54 -0.12 8.17 8.31
CA TYR A 54 -0.81 8.86 7.23
C TYR A 54 -1.41 7.91 6.20
N TYR A 55 -0.59 7.12 5.49
CA TYR A 55 -1.06 6.34 4.36
C TYR A 55 -2.15 5.34 4.76
N ASN A 56 -1.88 4.48 5.75
CA ASN A 56 -2.82 3.43 6.14
C ASN A 56 -4.08 3.98 6.83
N ARG A 57 -3.95 5.07 7.60
CA ARG A 57 -5.00 5.56 8.52
C ARG A 57 -5.80 6.75 8.01
N ARG A 58 -5.28 7.52 7.05
CA ARG A 58 -5.89 8.80 6.64
C ARG A 58 -6.10 8.94 5.14
N ARG A 59 -5.22 8.37 4.30
CA ARG A 59 -5.33 8.53 2.84
C ARG A 59 -6.53 7.77 2.30
N ILE A 60 -7.50 8.47 1.72
CA ILE A 60 -8.63 7.85 1.03
C ILE A 60 -8.22 7.53 -0.42
N HIS A 61 -8.44 6.29 -0.85
CA HIS A 61 -8.24 5.91 -2.25
C HIS A 61 -9.47 6.26 -3.08
N SER A 62 -9.29 7.01 -4.18
CA SER A 62 -10.40 7.42 -5.05
C SER A 62 -11.18 6.25 -5.65
N THR A 63 -10.50 5.13 -5.93
CA THR A 63 -11.13 3.94 -6.51
C THR A 63 -12.09 3.22 -5.56
N THR A 64 -11.78 3.20 -4.26
CA THR A 64 -12.58 2.45 -3.26
C THR A 64 -13.37 3.34 -2.31
N GLY A 65 -13.03 4.63 -2.22
CA GLY A 65 -13.58 5.55 -1.23
C GLY A 65 -13.15 5.23 0.21
N LEU A 66 -12.22 4.29 0.40
CA LEU A 66 -11.79 3.82 1.72
C LEU A 66 -10.32 4.15 2.00
N ILE A 67 -9.98 4.24 3.29
CA ILE A 67 -8.59 4.19 3.73
C ILE A 67 -8.04 2.76 3.61
N PRO A 68 -6.73 2.56 3.37
CA PRO A 68 -6.13 1.24 3.20
C PRO A 68 -6.39 0.29 4.37
N ALA A 69 -6.33 0.77 5.61
CA ALA A 69 -6.58 -0.06 6.78
C ALA A 69 -7.99 -0.64 6.80
N GLU A 70 -8.98 0.12 6.36
CA GLU A 70 -10.38 -0.32 6.29
C GLU A 70 -10.59 -1.27 5.11
N ALA A 71 -10.06 -0.94 3.93
CA ALA A 71 -10.10 -1.83 2.77
C ALA A 71 -9.48 -3.20 3.08
N MET A 72 -8.33 -3.22 3.79
CA MET A 72 -7.67 -4.45 4.23
C MET A 72 -8.52 -5.21 5.26
N ARG A 73 -9.18 -4.53 6.19
CA ARG A 73 -10.09 -5.16 7.15
C ARG A 73 -11.24 -5.87 6.43
N GLN A 74 -11.91 -5.18 5.51
CA GLN A 74 -12.99 -5.75 4.71
C GLN A 74 -12.53 -6.90 3.82
N PHE A 75 -11.33 -6.80 3.24
CA PHE A 75 -10.72 -7.92 2.49
C PHE A 75 -10.54 -9.16 3.37
N LYS A 76 -9.97 -9.01 4.57
CA LYS A 76 -9.77 -10.12 5.50
C LYS A 76 -11.09 -10.76 5.91
N THR A 77 -12.13 -9.98 6.21
CA THR A 77 -13.46 -10.48 6.51
C THR A 77 -14.01 -11.33 5.35
N ARG A 78 -14.03 -10.79 4.13
CA ARG A 78 -14.52 -11.52 2.94
C ARG A 78 -13.75 -12.83 2.69
N CYS A 79 -12.43 -12.81 2.85
CA CYS A 79 -11.63 -14.01 2.71
C CYS A 79 -11.99 -15.06 3.76
N ALA A 80 -12.19 -14.67 5.03
CA ALA A 80 -12.61 -15.60 6.07
C ALA A 80 -13.99 -16.22 5.76
N ASP A 81 -14.96 -15.39 5.35
CA ASP A 81 -16.30 -15.84 4.99
C ASP A 81 -16.28 -16.81 3.79
N THR A 82 -15.42 -16.52 2.80
CA THR A 82 -15.27 -17.38 1.60
C THR A 82 -14.67 -18.74 1.95
N HIS A 83 -13.68 -18.78 2.86
CA HIS A 83 -13.12 -20.05 3.34
C HIS A 83 -14.11 -20.82 4.20
N ALA A 84 -14.94 -20.15 4.99
CA ALA A 84 -15.98 -20.78 5.80
C ALA A 84 -17.13 -21.36 4.94
N ALA A 85 -17.48 -20.70 3.82
CA ALA A 85 -18.51 -21.18 2.89
C ALA A 85 -18.04 -22.31 1.96
N ALA A 86 -16.73 -22.51 1.82
CA ALA A 86 -16.12 -23.57 1.00
C ALA A 86 -15.78 -24.84 1.81
N ALA A 87 -16.03 -24.84 3.12
CA ALA A 87 -15.83 -25.96 4.04
C ALA A 87 -17.17 -26.59 4.43
#